data_AF-A0A954EAM7-F1
#
_entry.id   AF-A0A954EAM7-F1
#
_cell.length_a   1.000
_cell.length_b   1.000
_cell.length_c   1.000
_cell.angle_alpha   90.00
_cell.angle_beta   90.00
_cell.angle_gamma   90.00
#
_symmetry.space_group_name_H-M   'P 1'
#
loop_
_entity.id
_entity.type
_entity.pdbx_description
1 polymer ?
#
loop_
_entity_poly.entity_id
_entity_poly.type
_entity_poly.pdbx_seq_one_letter_code
_entity_poly.pdbx_strand_id
1 'polypeptide(L)'
;MKSPLFRRVAMLSLVAVCLIAGTIGAQQLVATSEADADTARMVCKMIEKSHINQLKIDDRISEELFTRFLDDLDPNKLYFTKADIDSFAASKQKLDDQLKAGNTEFAQNVFARYLELVEQQTTLAHQLIDKEYDFTSKEEITTDPDLLSWGTEADREELWRKRIKYELLALKLDKTELKEAREQLHRRYRTIASNLRLTDDYEILEMYLSALTRSFDPHSSYMSPQTLEDFQINMRLSLEGIGAQLRYDDGFTVVAEVVKGGAADKDGRLHTGDKIIAVGQEDGEFVDIVEMKLKDVVRLIRGKSGSVVKLKVKKADGGDPAVYE
;
A
#
# COMPACT_ATOMS: atom_id res chain seq x y z
N MET A 1 25.08 -11.25 61.06
CA MET A 1 23.82 -11.95 60.74
C MET A 1 22.94 -11.06 59.88
N LYS A 2 23.01 -11.20 58.55
CA LYS A 2 22.02 -10.64 57.61
C LYS A 2 21.33 -11.85 56.98
N SER A 3 20.00 -11.90 57.11
CA SER A 3 19.18 -13.09 56.92
C SER A 3 19.12 -13.54 55.45
N PRO A 4 18.98 -14.85 55.17
CA PRO A 4 18.91 -15.41 53.81
C PRO A 4 17.62 -15.04 53.04
N LEU A 5 16.68 -14.35 53.69
CA LEU A 5 15.42 -13.88 53.11
C LEU A 5 15.61 -12.71 52.13
N PHE A 6 16.61 -11.85 52.35
CA PHE A 6 16.81 -10.66 51.51
C PHE A 6 17.35 -10.99 50.10
N ARG A 7 18.11 -12.09 49.97
CA ARG A 7 18.65 -12.55 48.68
C ARG A 7 17.58 -13.17 47.78
N ARG A 8 16.52 -13.74 48.36
CA ARG A 8 15.41 -14.34 47.60
C ARG A 8 14.42 -13.28 47.09
N VAL A 9 14.19 -12.21 47.85
CA VAL A 9 13.32 -11.10 47.44
C VAL A 9 13.98 -10.25 46.34
N ALA A 10 15.30 -10.06 46.39
CA ALA A 10 16.04 -9.37 45.32
C ALA A 10 16.10 -10.16 44.00
N MET A 11 16.11 -11.49 44.05
CA MET A 11 16.05 -12.34 42.84
C MET A 11 14.65 -12.36 42.22
N LEU A 12 13.59 -12.38 43.03
CA LEU A 12 12.20 -12.36 42.55
C LEU A 12 11.81 -10.99 41.95
N SER A 13 12.38 -9.89 42.45
CA SER A 13 12.17 -8.57 41.85
C SER A 13 12.96 -8.35 40.56
N LEU A 14 14.15 -8.94 40.41
CA LEU A 14 14.92 -8.88 39.16
C LEU A 14 14.26 -9.71 38.02
N VAL A 15 13.64 -10.85 38.36
CA VAL A 15 12.90 -11.67 37.38
C VAL A 15 11.57 -11.02 36.99
N ALA A 16 10.89 -10.34 37.91
CA ALA A 16 9.66 -9.59 37.62
C ALA A 16 9.91 -8.35 36.74
N VAL A 17 11.06 -7.68 36.86
CA VAL A 17 11.41 -6.54 36.00
C VAL A 17 11.84 -6.99 34.59
N CYS A 18 12.46 -8.16 34.43
CA CYS A 18 12.75 -8.71 33.10
C CYS A 18 11.52 -9.27 32.38
N LEU A 19 10.44 -9.62 33.09
CA LEU A 19 9.17 -10.05 32.47
C LEU A 19 8.30 -8.88 32.00
N ILE A 20 8.52 -7.67 32.52
CA ILE A 20 7.76 -6.47 32.11
C ILE A 20 8.49 -5.71 30.99
N ALA A 21 9.81 -5.87 30.85
CA ALA A 21 10.60 -5.25 29.77
C ALA A 21 10.54 -6.02 28.42
N GLY A 22 9.91 -7.19 28.36
CA GLY A 22 9.78 -8.02 27.15
C GLY A 22 8.54 -7.76 26.29
N THR A 23 7.76 -6.70 26.58
CA THR A 23 6.48 -6.42 25.87
C THR A 23 6.54 -5.21 24.95
N ILE A 24 7.73 -4.68 24.66
CA ILE A 24 7.91 -3.73 23.57
C ILE A 24 8.11 -4.54 22.28
N GLY A 25 7.01 -4.74 21.55
CA GLY A 25 7.02 -5.21 20.17
C GLY A 25 7.14 -6.73 19.98
N ALA A 26 6.20 -7.51 20.53
CA ALA A 26 5.87 -8.77 19.86
C ALA A 26 5.12 -8.40 18.57
N GLN A 27 5.88 -8.17 17.49
CA GLN A 27 5.34 -8.10 16.15
C GLN A 27 4.57 -9.40 15.95
N GLN A 28 3.24 -9.30 15.85
CA GLN A 28 2.39 -10.46 15.65
C GLN A 28 2.75 -11.00 14.28
N LEU A 29 3.58 -12.04 14.25
CA LEU A 29 3.99 -12.72 13.02
C LEU A 29 2.70 -13.12 12.29
N VAL A 30 2.46 -12.49 11.14
CA VAL A 30 1.35 -12.85 10.27
C VAL A 30 1.71 -14.20 9.66
N ALA A 31 1.17 -15.26 10.24
CA ALA A 31 1.37 -16.61 9.74
C ALA A 31 0.74 -16.71 8.35
N THR A 32 1.45 -17.35 7.41
CA THR A 32 0.93 -17.57 6.05
C THR A 32 -0.37 -18.39 6.13
N SER A 33 -1.45 -17.92 5.48
CA SER A 33 -2.69 -18.69 5.42
C SER A 33 -2.49 -19.96 4.57
N GLU A 34 -3.26 -21.02 4.83
CA GLU A 34 -3.15 -22.26 4.07
C GLU A 34 -3.42 -22.04 2.57
N ALA A 35 -4.38 -21.16 2.24
CA ALA A 35 -4.71 -20.78 0.88
C ALA A 35 -3.54 -20.05 0.18
N ASP A 36 -2.85 -19.15 0.87
CA ASP A 36 -1.68 -18.43 0.33
C ASP A 36 -0.51 -19.40 0.11
N ALA A 37 -0.32 -20.33 1.05
CA ALA A 37 0.71 -21.36 0.95
C ALA A 37 0.47 -22.27 -0.27
N ASP A 38 -0.77 -22.70 -0.50
CA ASP A 38 -1.15 -23.47 -1.69
C ASP A 38 -0.94 -22.68 -2.97
N THR A 39 -1.32 -21.41 -2.97
CA THR A 39 -1.16 -20.51 -4.11
C THR A 39 0.32 -20.33 -4.47
N ALA A 40 1.18 -20.05 -3.49
CA ALA A 40 2.62 -19.94 -3.68
C ALA A 40 3.22 -21.23 -4.26
N ARG A 41 2.86 -22.40 -3.69
CA ARG A 41 3.30 -23.71 -4.21
C ARG A 41 2.85 -23.94 -5.66
N MET A 42 1.63 -23.54 -5.99
CA MET A 42 1.09 -23.71 -7.34
C MET A 42 1.81 -22.81 -8.34
N VAL A 43 2.02 -21.53 -8.00
CA VAL A 43 2.76 -20.58 -8.86
C VAL A 43 4.18 -21.07 -9.11
N CYS A 44 4.91 -21.50 -8.06
CA CYS A 44 6.25 -22.06 -8.20
C CYS A 44 6.28 -23.25 -9.17
N LYS A 45 5.34 -24.20 -9.03
CA LYS A 45 5.24 -25.37 -9.92
C LYS A 45 4.89 -24.97 -11.36
N MET A 46 3.97 -24.02 -11.53
CA MET A 46 3.52 -23.58 -12.85
C MET A 46 4.63 -22.89 -13.62
N ILE A 47 5.32 -21.94 -12.99
CA ILE A 47 6.36 -21.16 -13.66
C ILE A 47 7.57 -22.04 -13.97
N GLU A 48 8.05 -22.87 -13.04
CA GLU A 48 9.20 -23.74 -13.29
C GLU A 48 8.94 -24.76 -14.42
N LYS A 49 7.69 -25.25 -14.54
CA LYS A 49 7.32 -26.27 -15.54
C LYS A 49 6.91 -25.70 -16.90
N SER A 50 6.23 -24.56 -16.91
CA SER A 50 5.48 -24.09 -18.09
C SER A 50 6.05 -22.81 -18.70
N HIS A 51 6.95 -22.12 -17.99
CA HIS A 51 7.55 -20.90 -18.48
C HIS A 51 8.54 -21.19 -19.62
N ILE A 52 8.54 -20.34 -20.65
CA ILE A 52 9.34 -20.52 -21.87
C ILE A 52 10.85 -20.58 -21.56
N ASN A 53 11.31 -19.76 -20.61
CA ASN A 53 12.73 -19.72 -20.21
C ASN A 53 13.19 -20.96 -19.42
N GLN A 54 12.27 -21.81 -18.94
CA GLN A 54 12.55 -23.06 -18.20
C GLN A 54 13.60 -22.92 -17.08
N LEU A 55 13.66 -21.76 -16.43
CA LEU A 55 14.56 -21.52 -15.31
C LEU A 55 14.09 -22.32 -14.10
N LYS A 56 15.04 -22.78 -13.29
CA LYS A 56 14.73 -23.33 -11.97
C LYS A 56 14.62 -22.19 -10.98
N ILE A 57 13.73 -22.34 -10.00
CA ILE A 57 13.69 -21.45 -8.85
C ILE A 57 14.83 -21.92 -7.93
N ASP A 58 15.96 -21.22 -7.94
CA ASP A 58 17.17 -21.52 -7.18
C ASP A 58 17.68 -20.25 -6.46
N ASP A 59 18.81 -20.34 -5.76
CA ASP A 59 19.44 -19.22 -5.05
C ASP A 59 19.56 -17.96 -5.93
N ARG A 60 19.81 -18.10 -7.24
CA ARG A 60 19.89 -16.94 -8.15
C ARG A 60 18.52 -16.27 -8.30
N ILE A 61 17.46 -17.03 -8.54
CA ILE A 61 16.08 -16.49 -8.58
C ILE A 61 15.68 -15.94 -7.21
N SER A 62 16.12 -16.56 -6.12
CA SER A 62 15.95 -16.10 -4.73
C SER A 62 16.51 -14.68 -4.54
N GLU A 63 17.74 -14.43 -5.01
CA GLU A 63 18.39 -13.13 -4.93
C GLU A 63 17.72 -12.06 -5.82
N GLU A 64 17.27 -12.46 -7.01
CA GLU A 64 16.52 -11.58 -7.92
C GLU A 64 15.15 -11.20 -7.34
N LEU A 65 14.43 -12.19 -6.78
CA LEU A 65 13.17 -11.98 -6.08
C LEU A 65 13.34 -11.00 -4.91
N PHE A 66 14.35 -11.22 -4.06
CA PHE A 66 14.65 -10.33 -2.94
C PHE A 66 14.81 -8.87 -3.41
N THR A 67 15.62 -8.68 -4.45
CA THR A 67 15.93 -7.34 -4.97
C THR A 67 14.68 -6.71 -5.58
N ARG A 68 13.97 -7.42 -6.46
CA ARG A 68 12.76 -6.93 -7.12
C ARG A 68 11.65 -6.59 -6.13
N PHE A 69 11.45 -7.41 -5.11
CA PHE A 69 10.40 -7.16 -4.12
C PHE A 69 10.67 -5.88 -3.33
N LEU A 70 11.94 -5.63 -2.96
CA LEU A 70 12.32 -4.39 -2.29
C LEU A 70 12.23 -3.18 -3.22
N ASP A 71 12.61 -3.32 -4.49
CA ASP A 71 12.49 -2.25 -5.48
C ASP A 71 11.02 -1.93 -5.82
N ASP A 72 10.14 -2.93 -5.84
CA ASP A 72 8.70 -2.74 -6.02
C ASP A 72 8.07 -1.98 -4.83
N LEU A 73 8.58 -2.18 -3.61
CA LEU A 73 8.12 -1.48 -2.40
C LEU A 73 8.70 -0.07 -2.28
N ASP A 74 10.00 0.09 -2.53
CA ASP A 74 10.72 1.33 -2.31
C ASP A 74 11.62 1.69 -3.51
N PRO A 75 11.04 1.97 -4.70
CA PRO A 75 11.81 2.19 -5.92
C PRO A 75 12.73 3.42 -5.83
N ASN A 76 12.32 4.43 -5.06
CA ASN A 76 13.10 5.65 -4.84
C ASN A 76 13.97 5.59 -3.58
N LYS A 77 14.06 4.43 -2.93
CA LYS A 77 14.89 4.20 -1.73
C LYS A 77 14.67 5.26 -0.64
N LEU A 78 13.42 5.69 -0.47
CA LEU A 78 13.00 6.75 0.44
C LEU A 78 12.68 6.23 1.84
N TYR A 79 12.33 4.95 1.98
CA TYR A 79 11.77 4.44 3.22
C TYR A 79 12.75 3.56 3.97
N PHE A 80 13.33 2.53 3.33
CA PHE A 80 14.23 1.61 4.05
C PHE A 80 15.57 2.27 4.40
N THR A 81 16.16 1.88 5.54
CA THR A 81 17.58 2.12 5.80
C THR A 81 18.43 0.95 5.31
N LYS A 82 19.73 1.18 5.19
CA LYS A 82 20.72 0.12 5.00
C LYS A 82 20.60 -0.99 6.06
N ALA A 83 20.34 -0.63 7.32
CA ALA A 83 20.20 -1.59 8.40
C ALA A 83 18.97 -2.49 8.23
N ASP A 84 17.85 -1.94 7.73
CA ASP A 84 16.67 -2.73 7.40
C ASP A 84 17.00 -3.74 6.28
N ILE A 85 17.62 -3.29 5.20
CA ILE A 85 18.00 -4.14 4.06
C ILE A 85 18.99 -5.25 4.48
N ASP A 86 20.00 -4.90 5.28
CA ASP A 86 20.99 -5.85 5.80
C ASP A 86 20.32 -6.91 6.71
N SER A 87 19.27 -6.53 7.45
CA SER A 87 18.50 -7.47 8.27
C SER A 87 17.72 -8.49 7.43
N PHE A 88 17.14 -8.05 6.31
CA PHE A 88 16.40 -8.91 5.39
C PHE A 88 17.33 -9.83 4.57
N ALA A 89 18.55 -9.38 4.31
CA ALA A 89 19.53 -10.10 3.49
C ALA A 89 19.87 -11.50 4.04
N ALA A 90 19.62 -11.78 5.32
CA ALA A 90 19.81 -13.10 5.92
C ALA A 90 18.94 -14.20 5.28
N SER A 91 17.78 -13.84 4.72
CA SER A 91 16.87 -14.75 4.03
C SER A 91 17.05 -14.78 2.51
N LYS A 92 17.93 -13.93 1.96
CA LYS A 92 18.07 -13.65 0.52
C LYS A 92 18.24 -14.91 -0.35
N GLN A 93 18.98 -15.91 0.13
CA GLN A 93 19.25 -17.16 -0.57
C GLN A 93 18.32 -18.31 -0.20
N LYS A 94 17.26 -18.05 0.58
CA LYS A 94 16.33 -19.08 1.08
C LYS A 94 14.89 -18.82 0.67
N LEU A 95 14.62 -17.72 -0.04
CA LEU A 95 13.27 -17.33 -0.42
C LEU A 95 12.64 -18.33 -1.39
N ASP A 96 13.44 -18.94 -2.26
CA ASP A 96 13.06 -20.01 -3.16
C ASP A 96 12.60 -21.27 -2.42
N ASP A 97 13.39 -21.75 -1.45
CA ASP A 97 13.02 -22.88 -0.61
C ASP A 97 11.76 -22.60 0.21
N GLN A 98 11.67 -21.40 0.79
CA GLN A 98 10.50 -20.94 1.55
C GLN A 98 9.25 -20.92 0.67
N LEU A 99 9.32 -20.31 -0.52
CA LEU A 99 8.19 -20.25 -1.45
C LEU A 99 7.76 -21.63 -1.95
N LYS A 100 8.71 -22.54 -2.23
CA LYS A 100 8.39 -23.92 -2.60
C LYS A 100 7.73 -24.70 -1.47
N ALA A 101 8.04 -24.38 -0.21
CA ALA A 101 7.34 -24.90 0.95
C ALA A 101 5.97 -24.23 1.17
N GLY A 102 5.71 -23.09 0.51
CA GLY A 102 4.52 -22.26 0.69
C GLY A 102 4.63 -21.30 1.87
N ASN A 103 5.83 -21.00 2.37
CA ASN A 103 6.06 -19.95 3.34
C ASN A 103 6.18 -18.60 2.60
N THR A 104 5.29 -17.66 2.94
CA THR A 104 5.25 -16.29 2.39
C THR A 104 5.50 -15.22 3.46
N GLU A 105 5.92 -15.61 4.66
CA GLU A 105 6.12 -14.74 5.82
C GLU A 105 7.16 -13.65 5.56
N PHE A 106 8.14 -13.90 4.68
CA PHE A 106 9.11 -12.88 4.29
C PHE A 106 8.43 -11.62 3.75
N ALA A 107 7.45 -11.79 2.85
CA ALA A 107 6.73 -10.68 2.24
C ALA A 107 5.95 -9.88 3.30
N GLN A 108 5.26 -10.58 4.18
CA GLN A 108 4.48 -10.00 5.28
C GLN A 108 5.36 -9.21 6.25
N ASN A 109 6.51 -9.79 6.66
CA ASN A 109 7.43 -9.14 7.59
C ASN A 109 8.07 -7.88 6.99
N VAL A 110 8.50 -7.95 5.73
CA VAL A 110 9.09 -6.80 5.03
C VAL A 110 8.03 -5.71 4.79
N PHE A 111 6.81 -6.09 4.41
CA PHE A 111 5.72 -5.13 4.21
C PHE A 111 5.29 -4.47 5.53
N ALA A 112 5.20 -5.22 6.63
CA ALA A 112 4.92 -4.65 7.95
C ALA A 112 5.98 -3.63 8.36
N ARG A 113 7.27 -3.95 8.15
CA ARG A 113 8.36 -3.01 8.39
C ARG A 113 8.29 -1.79 7.46
N TYR A 114 7.94 -1.98 6.20
CA TYR A 114 7.72 -0.90 5.24
C TYR A 114 6.61 0.05 5.72
N LEU A 115 5.48 -0.49 6.19
CA LEU A 115 4.36 0.29 6.69
C LEU A 115 4.74 1.13 7.92
N GLU A 116 5.47 0.55 8.88
CA GLU A 116 6.00 1.30 10.04
C GLU A 116 6.86 2.50 9.59
N LEU A 117 7.75 2.27 8.61
CA LEU A 117 8.61 3.31 8.09
C LEU A 117 7.81 4.38 7.34
N VAL A 118 6.81 3.99 6.56
CA VAL A 118 5.90 4.92 5.88
C VAL A 118 5.18 5.83 6.87
N GLU A 119 4.69 5.31 7.99
CA GLU A 119 4.02 6.12 9.02
C GLU A 119 4.99 7.11 9.69
N GLN A 120 6.20 6.66 10.00
CA GLN A 120 7.27 7.51 10.55
C GLN A 120 7.64 8.63 9.57
N GLN A 121 7.89 8.27 8.30
CA GLN A 121 8.27 9.23 7.27
C GLN A 121 7.12 10.17 6.90
N THR A 122 5.87 9.73 6.99
CA THR A 122 4.70 10.61 6.80
C THR A 122 4.62 11.67 7.89
N THR A 123 4.89 11.29 9.14
CA THR A 123 4.96 12.23 10.27
C THR A 123 6.08 13.25 10.07
N LEU A 124 7.28 12.78 9.68
CA LEU A 124 8.41 13.66 9.36
C LEU A 124 8.10 14.57 8.16
N ALA A 125 7.48 14.05 7.10
CA ALA A 125 7.12 14.80 5.91
C ALA A 125 6.19 15.96 6.25
N HIS A 126 5.18 15.76 7.10
CA HIS A 126 4.32 16.84 7.57
C HIS A 126 5.11 17.95 8.29
N GLN A 127 6.04 17.58 9.18
CA GLN A 127 6.91 18.55 9.85
C GLN A 127 7.81 19.30 8.88
N LEU A 128 8.33 18.62 7.85
CA LEU A 128 9.18 19.21 6.83
C LEU A 128 8.40 20.17 5.92
N ILE A 129 7.17 19.85 5.54
CA ILE A 129 6.31 20.69 4.69
C ILE A 129 6.07 22.06 5.32
N ASP A 130 5.89 22.10 6.65
CA ASP A 130 5.64 23.33 7.40
C ASP A 130 6.88 24.20 7.58
N LYS A 131 8.09 23.66 7.36
CA LYS A 131 9.34 24.44 7.45
C LYS A 131 9.44 25.47 6.33
N GLU A 132 10.19 26.52 6.61
CA GLU A 132 10.59 27.49 5.60
C GLU A 132 11.83 26.97 4.85
N TYR A 133 11.83 27.18 3.54
CA TYR A 133 12.91 26.76 2.66
C TYR A 133 13.46 27.95 1.89
N ASP A 134 14.79 28.04 1.85
CA ASP A 134 15.49 28.92 0.93
C ASP A 134 15.63 28.25 -0.44
N PHE A 135 14.92 28.78 -1.44
CA PHE A 135 14.97 28.28 -2.82
C PHE A 135 16.10 28.90 -3.66
N THR A 136 16.96 29.71 -3.04
CA THR A 136 18.13 30.32 -3.72
C THR A 136 19.41 29.52 -3.52
N SER A 137 19.44 28.61 -2.53
CA SER A 137 20.59 27.73 -2.31
C SER A 137 20.77 26.73 -3.45
N LYS A 138 22.02 26.44 -3.81
CA LYS A 138 22.36 25.42 -4.80
C LYS A 138 22.38 24.05 -4.13
N GLU A 139 21.36 23.25 -4.39
CA GLU A 139 21.22 21.88 -3.90
C GLU A 139 20.82 20.96 -5.06
N GLU A 140 21.22 19.70 -4.96
CA GLU A 140 20.93 18.66 -5.96
C GLU A 140 20.28 17.44 -5.29
N ILE A 141 19.38 16.79 -6.03
CA ILE A 141 18.71 15.55 -5.68
C ILE A 141 18.80 14.58 -6.86
N THR A 142 19.19 13.34 -6.59
CA THR A 142 19.18 12.27 -7.58
C THR A 142 17.75 11.78 -7.75
N THR A 143 17.23 11.81 -8.98
CA THR A 143 15.88 11.34 -9.31
C THR A 143 15.87 9.99 -10.02
N ASP A 144 17.04 9.51 -10.46
CA ASP A 144 17.19 8.21 -11.13
C ASP A 144 17.24 7.09 -10.08
N PRO A 145 16.24 6.17 -10.04
CA PRO A 145 16.20 5.05 -9.12
C PRO A 145 17.47 4.20 -9.12
N ASP A 146 18.09 3.99 -10.27
CA ASP A 146 19.24 3.09 -10.43
C ASP A 146 20.51 3.65 -9.78
N LEU A 147 20.57 4.97 -9.58
CA LEU A 147 21.70 5.67 -8.95
C LEU A 147 21.53 5.83 -7.43
N LEU A 148 20.36 5.48 -6.88
CA LEU A 148 20.08 5.59 -5.46
C LEU A 148 20.61 4.37 -4.69
N SER A 149 20.99 4.58 -3.43
CA SER A 149 21.30 3.49 -2.50
C SER A 149 20.69 3.77 -1.12
N TRP A 150 20.35 2.71 -0.38
CA TRP A 150 19.84 2.84 0.98
C TRP A 150 20.97 3.29 1.92
N GLY A 151 20.73 4.41 2.60
CA GLY A 151 21.67 5.03 3.53
C GLY A 151 21.35 4.75 5.00
N THR A 152 21.97 5.52 5.87
CA THR A 152 21.64 5.57 7.30
C THR A 152 20.33 6.32 7.55
N GLU A 153 19.86 6.33 8.80
CA GLU A 153 18.72 7.15 9.23
C GLU A 153 18.91 8.63 8.86
N ALA A 154 20.11 9.17 9.11
CA ALA A 154 20.43 10.57 8.82
C ALA A 154 20.42 10.86 7.31
N ASP A 155 20.89 9.92 6.49
CA ASP A 155 20.84 10.05 5.03
C ASP A 155 19.39 10.07 4.53
N ARG A 156 18.53 9.25 5.12
CA ARG A 156 17.09 9.21 4.81
C ARG A 156 16.39 10.52 5.19
N GLU A 157 16.62 11.03 6.40
CA GLU A 157 16.05 12.32 6.81
C GLU A 157 16.46 13.46 5.87
N GLU A 158 17.73 13.50 5.46
CA GLU A 158 18.23 14.49 4.50
C GLU A 158 17.62 14.30 3.10
N LEU A 159 17.44 13.05 2.66
CA LEU A 159 16.75 12.73 1.40
C LEU A 159 15.29 13.24 1.43
N TRP A 160 14.56 13.02 2.53
CA TRP A 160 13.21 13.55 2.70
C TRP A 160 13.18 15.08 2.73
N ARG A 161 14.13 15.73 3.42
CA ARG A 161 14.24 17.20 3.40
C ARG A 161 14.41 17.73 1.99
N LYS A 162 15.33 17.16 1.21
CA LYS A 162 15.57 17.53 -0.19
C LYS A 162 14.35 17.26 -1.06
N ARG A 163 13.70 16.10 -0.87
CA ARG A 163 12.50 15.70 -1.63
C ARG A 163 11.35 16.67 -1.40
N ILE A 164 11.02 16.98 -0.15
CA ILE A 164 9.97 17.95 0.19
C ILE A 164 10.28 19.34 -0.37
N LYS A 165 11.54 19.80 -0.22
CA LYS A 165 11.98 21.07 -0.82
C LYS A 165 11.81 21.08 -2.34
N TYR A 166 12.18 19.99 -3.02
CA TYR A 166 12.01 19.83 -4.46
C TYR A 166 10.53 19.85 -4.87
N GLU A 167 9.66 19.13 -4.15
CA GLU A 167 8.22 19.10 -4.46
C GLU A 167 7.55 20.46 -4.23
N LEU A 168 7.92 21.19 -3.16
CA LEU A 168 7.47 22.56 -2.95
C LEU A 168 7.98 23.51 -4.05
N LEU A 169 9.23 23.36 -4.49
CA LEU A 169 9.79 24.14 -5.58
C LEU A 169 9.04 23.86 -6.90
N ALA A 170 8.75 22.59 -7.20
CA ALA A 170 8.00 22.20 -8.38
C ALA A 170 6.60 22.85 -8.41
N LEU A 171 5.84 22.78 -7.30
CA LEU A 171 4.52 23.43 -7.19
C LEU A 171 4.61 24.95 -7.33
N LYS A 172 5.66 25.57 -6.78
CA LYS A 172 5.92 27.01 -6.94
C LYS A 172 6.22 27.39 -8.39
N LEU A 173 6.97 26.56 -9.13
CA LEU A 173 7.22 26.75 -10.56
C LEU A 173 5.94 26.63 -11.39
N ASP A 174 5.02 25.75 -10.97
CA ASP A 174 3.66 25.62 -11.51
C ASP A 174 2.70 26.76 -11.07
N LYS A 175 3.23 27.81 -10.43
CA LYS A 175 2.50 29.00 -9.95
C LYS A 175 1.43 28.69 -8.90
N THR A 176 1.62 27.61 -8.14
CA THR A 176 0.79 27.33 -6.97
C THR A 176 1.26 28.18 -5.80
N GLU A 177 0.33 28.85 -5.12
CA GLU A 177 0.66 29.62 -3.92
C GLU A 177 1.21 28.69 -2.82
N LEU A 178 2.23 29.14 -2.08
CA LEU A 178 2.96 28.27 -1.15
C LEU A 178 2.04 27.63 -0.09
N LYS A 179 1.03 28.37 0.37
CA LYS A 179 0.03 27.85 1.31
C LYS A 179 -0.74 26.67 0.71
N GLU A 180 -1.22 26.82 -0.52
CA GLU A 180 -1.94 25.77 -1.23
C GLU A 180 -1.02 24.57 -1.53
N ALA A 181 0.23 24.83 -1.93
CA ALA A 181 1.23 23.80 -2.18
C ALA A 181 1.47 22.93 -0.94
N ARG A 182 1.59 23.55 0.24
CA ARG A 182 1.71 22.83 1.52
C ARG A 182 0.49 21.97 1.80
N GLU A 183 -0.72 22.53 1.68
CA GLU A 183 -1.96 21.79 1.89
C GLU A 183 -2.08 20.58 0.93
N GLN A 184 -1.73 20.76 -0.34
CA GLN A 184 -1.70 19.67 -1.33
C GLN A 184 -0.70 18.58 -0.94
N LEU A 185 0.51 18.92 -0.49
CA LEU A 185 1.50 17.94 -0.05
C LEU A 185 1.06 17.19 1.22
N HIS A 186 0.47 17.88 2.21
CA HIS A 186 -0.09 17.20 3.38
C HIS A 186 -1.16 16.19 2.96
N ARG A 187 -2.09 16.57 2.07
CA ARG A 187 -3.12 15.64 1.56
C ARG A 187 -2.50 14.46 0.82
N ARG A 188 -1.48 14.70 -0.02
CA ARG A 188 -0.77 13.66 -0.78
C ARG A 188 -0.16 12.60 0.15
N TYR A 189 0.67 13.00 1.12
CA TYR A 189 1.33 12.03 1.99
C TYR A 189 0.36 11.31 2.93
N ARG A 190 -0.69 12.00 3.39
CA ARG A 190 -1.77 11.33 4.15
C ARG A 190 -2.45 10.25 3.31
N THR A 191 -2.76 10.56 2.05
CA THR A 191 -3.42 9.62 1.13
C THR A 191 -2.53 8.42 0.80
N ILE A 192 -1.23 8.65 0.61
CA ILE A 192 -0.25 7.56 0.38
C ILE A 192 -0.22 6.63 1.61
N ALA A 193 -0.08 7.20 2.81
CA ALA A 193 -0.04 6.42 4.05
C ALA A 193 -1.36 5.66 4.29
N SER A 194 -2.51 6.30 4.08
CA SER A 194 -3.81 5.66 4.26
C SER A 194 -4.03 4.52 3.27
N ASN A 195 -3.62 4.69 2.02
CA ASN A 195 -3.74 3.64 1.01
C ASN A 195 -2.87 2.42 1.34
N LEU A 196 -1.63 2.65 1.80
CA LEU A 196 -0.72 1.56 2.19
C LEU A 196 -1.20 0.83 3.45
N ARG A 197 -1.81 1.54 4.40
CA ARG A 197 -2.41 0.94 5.60
C ARG A 197 -3.59 0.02 5.30
N LEU A 198 -4.30 0.30 4.21
CA LEU A 198 -5.47 -0.47 3.76
C LEU A 198 -5.08 -1.61 2.80
N THR A 199 -3.79 -1.90 2.62
CA THR A 199 -3.32 -3.03 1.82
C THR A 199 -3.66 -4.34 2.51
N ASP A 200 -4.37 -5.22 1.79
CA ASP A 200 -4.75 -6.53 2.29
C ASP A 200 -3.67 -7.59 2.05
N ASP A 201 -3.82 -8.75 2.70
CA ASP A 201 -2.85 -9.85 2.57
C ASP A 201 -2.74 -10.40 1.15
N TYR A 202 -3.83 -10.34 0.37
CA TYR A 202 -3.85 -10.80 -1.02
C TYR A 202 -3.03 -9.88 -1.93
N GLU A 203 -3.06 -8.57 -1.69
CA GLU A 203 -2.23 -7.57 -2.37
C GLU A 203 -0.75 -7.80 -2.05
N ILE A 204 -0.39 -8.07 -0.79
CA ILE A 204 1.01 -8.36 -0.39
C ILE A 204 1.50 -9.63 -1.08
N LEU A 205 0.69 -10.70 -1.07
CA LEU A 205 0.99 -11.93 -1.78
C LEU A 205 1.12 -11.69 -3.29
N GLU A 206 0.25 -10.86 -3.87
CA GLU A 206 0.30 -10.54 -5.29
C GLU A 206 1.59 -9.82 -5.67
N MET A 207 2.02 -8.84 -4.88
CA MET A 207 3.30 -8.14 -5.06
C MET A 207 4.46 -9.12 -5.01
N TYR A 208 4.46 -10.03 -4.04
CA TYR A 208 5.56 -10.98 -3.84
C TYR A 208 5.64 -12.04 -4.94
N LEU A 209 4.51 -12.67 -5.31
CA LEU A 209 4.47 -13.65 -6.39
C LEU A 209 4.69 -13.00 -7.76
N SER A 210 4.26 -11.75 -7.94
CA SER A 210 4.59 -10.98 -9.13
C SER A 210 6.09 -10.71 -9.24
N ALA A 211 6.75 -10.30 -8.14
CA ALA A 211 8.20 -10.11 -8.12
C ALA A 211 8.93 -11.41 -8.49
N LEU A 212 8.47 -12.57 -8.00
CA LEU A 212 9.01 -13.89 -8.39
C LEU A 212 8.86 -14.12 -9.89
N THR A 213 7.66 -13.93 -10.42
CA THR A 213 7.38 -14.19 -11.84
C THR A 213 8.17 -13.26 -12.76
N ARG A 214 8.38 -12.00 -12.35
CA ARG A 214 9.20 -11.03 -13.10
C ARG A 214 10.69 -11.33 -13.09
N SER A 215 11.18 -12.16 -12.15
CA SER A 215 12.55 -12.69 -12.20
C SER A 215 12.76 -13.65 -13.38
N PHE A 216 11.70 -14.20 -13.96
CA PHE A 216 11.80 -15.05 -15.14
C PHE A 216 11.81 -14.24 -16.44
N ASP A 217 10.94 -13.22 -16.55
CA ASP A 217 10.86 -12.29 -17.67
C ASP A 217 9.97 -11.07 -17.31
N PRO A 218 10.05 -9.94 -18.03
CA PRO A 218 9.32 -8.72 -17.69
C PRO A 218 7.80 -8.76 -17.95
N HIS A 219 7.27 -9.79 -18.61
CA HIS A 219 5.86 -9.91 -18.98
C HIS A 219 5.11 -11.00 -18.20
N SER A 220 5.79 -11.77 -17.36
CA SER A 220 5.14 -12.66 -16.41
C SER A 220 4.73 -11.92 -15.15
N SER A 221 3.48 -12.14 -14.72
CA SER A 221 2.91 -11.60 -13.49
C SER A 221 1.96 -12.62 -12.86
N TYR A 222 1.78 -12.51 -11.56
CA TYR A 222 0.69 -13.18 -10.85
C TYR A 222 -0.43 -12.17 -10.62
N MET A 223 -1.68 -12.61 -10.72
CA MET A 223 -2.86 -11.79 -10.46
C MET A 223 -3.67 -12.45 -9.35
N SER A 224 -3.99 -11.70 -8.29
CA SER A 224 -5.01 -12.14 -7.33
C SER A 224 -6.36 -12.33 -8.02
N PRO A 225 -7.32 -13.04 -7.39
CA PRO A 225 -8.66 -13.18 -7.94
C PRO A 225 -9.31 -11.83 -8.31
N GLN A 226 -9.06 -10.80 -7.50
CA GLN A 226 -9.59 -9.46 -7.73
C GLN A 226 -8.92 -8.79 -8.95
N THR A 227 -7.59 -8.84 -9.04
CA THR A 227 -6.86 -8.28 -10.18
C THR A 227 -7.19 -9.03 -11.48
N LEU A 228 -7.42 -10.34 -11.40
CA LEU A 228 -7.85 -11.16 -12.54
C LEU A 228 -9.24 -10.73 -13.05
N GLU A 229 -10.20 -10.47 -12.16
CA GLU A 229 -11.52 -9.96 -12.53
C GLU A 229 -11.41 -8.61 -13.25
N ASP A 230 -10.66 -7.66 -12.69
CA ASP A 230 -10.40 -6.36 -13.32
C ASP A 230 -9.75 -6.52 -14.70
N PHE A 231 -8.77 -7.42 -14.82
CA PHE A 231 -8.13 -7.73 -16.11
C PHE A 231 -9.14 -8.28 -17.13
N GLN A 232 -10.00 -9.22 -16.74
CA GLN A 232 -11.02 -9.80 -17.62
C GLN A 232 -12.04 -8.76 -18.08
N ILE A 233 -12.46 -7.84 -17.20
CA ILE A 233 -13.36 -6.73 -17.57
C ILE A 233 -12.71 -5.87 -18.65
N ASN A 234 -11.45 -5.48 -18.45
CA ASN A 234 -10.70 -4.70 -19.42
C ASN A 234 -10.55 -5.44 -20.77
N MET A 235 -10.35 -6.76 -20.76
CA MET A 235 -10.26 -7.57 -21.98
C MET A 235 -11.59 -7.72 -22.73
N ARG A 236 -12.73 -7.71 -22.02
CA ARG A 236 -14.06 -7.76 -22.66
C ARG A 236 -14.48 -6.43 -23.28
N LEU A 237 -13.78 -5.33 -22.94
CA LEU A 237 -14.16 -3.95 -23.31
C LEU A 237 -15.61 -3.59 -22.91
N SER A 238 -16.16 -4.32 -21.94
CA SER A 238 -17.51 -4.13 -21.42
C SER A 238 -17.41 -3.82 -19.93
N LEU A 239 -17.40 -2.53 -19.61
CA LEU A 239 -17.50 -2.09 -18.22
C LEU A 239 -18.98 -2.03 -17.84
N GLU A 240 -19.41 -2.95 -16.99
CA GLU A 240 -20.75 -2.93 -16.39
C GLU A 240 -20.69 -2.16 -15.07
N GLY A 241 -21.52 -1.12 -14.93
CA GLY A 241 -21.56 -0.27 -13.74
C GLY A 241 -22.46 0.96 -13.94
N ILE A 242 -22.43 1.87 -12.98
CA ILE A 242 -23.33 3.05 -12.97
C ILE A 242 -23.00 4.11 -14.03
N GLY A 243 -21.85 4.03 -14.71
CA GLY A 243 -21.43 5.03 -15.70
C GLY A 243 -20.98 6.35 -15.07
N ALA A 244 -20.18 6.31 -14.01
CA ALA A 244 -19.58 7.49 -13.39
C ALA A 244 -18.08 7.25 -13.12
N GLN A 245 -17.27 8.28 -13.32
CA GLN A 245 -15.88 8.31 -12.92
C GLN A 245 -15.80 8.80 -11.47
N LEU A 246 -15.19 7.98 -10.61
CA LEU A 246 -15.04 8.24 -9.20
C LEU A 246 -13.59 8.64 -8.88
N ARG A 247 -13.42 9.48 -7.87
CA ARG A 247 -12.12 9.91 -7.35
C ARG A 247 -12.15 9.87 -5.83
N TYR A 248 -11.04 9.48 -5.22
CA TYR A 248 -10.87 9.57 -3.77
C TYR A 248 -10.43 10.98 -3.39
N ASP A 249 -11.08 11.59 -2.41
CA ASP A 249 -10.77 12.93 -1.90
C ASP A 249 -11.06 13.02 -0.39
N ASP A 250 -10.01 13.21 0.41
CA ASP A 250 -10.05 13.36 1.88
C ASP A 250 -10.97 12.36 2.60
N GLY A 251 -10.83 11.06 2.30
CA GLY A 251 -11.64 10.00 2.93
C GLY A 251 -13.00 9.77 2.28
N PHE A 252 -13.38 10.53 1.26
CA PHE A 252 -14.65 10.37 0.55
C PHE A 252 -14.45 9.91 -0.88
N THR A 253 -15.41 9.14 -1.39
CA THR A 253 -15.52 8.85 -2.82
C THR A 253 -16.37 9.92 -3.47
N VAL A 254 -15.76 10.70 -4.37
CA VAL A 254 -16.38 11.84 -5.05
C VAL A 254 -16.60 11.51 -6.52
N VAL A 255 -17.74 11.91 -7.06
CA VAL A 255 -18.04 11.80 -8.50
C VAL A 255 -17.26 12.88 -9.25
N ALA A 256 -16.25 12.46 -10.01
CA ALA A 256 -15.47 13.36 -10.86
C ALA A 256 -16.22 13.72 -12.14
N GLU A 257 -16.85 12.72 -12.78
CA GLU A 257 -17.57 12.91 -14.04
C GLU A 257 -18.69 11.87 -14.16
N VAL A 258 -19.81 12.24 -14.77
CA VAL A 258 -20.90 11.32 -15.14
C VAL A 258 -20.84 11.06 -16.64
N VAL A 259 -20.77 9.79 -17.03
CA VAL A 259 -20.62 9.38 -18.43
C VAL A 259 -21.97 9.48 -19.13
N LYS A 260 -22.03 10.27 -20.21
CA LYS A 260 -23.23 10.44 -21.03
C LYS A 260 -23.75 9.11 -21.58
N GLY A 261 -25.04 8.87 -21.44
CA GLY A 261 -25.70 7.62 -21.84
C GLY A 261 -25.55 6.47 -20.84
N GLY A 262 -24.78 6.65 -19.76
CA GLY A 262 -24.69 5.71 -18.64
C GLY A 262 -25.95 5.69 -17.76
N ALA A 263 -25.99 4.78 -16.79
CA ALA A 263 -27.14 4.65 -15.88
C ALA A 263 -27.33 5.92 -15.01
N ALA A 264 -26.24 6.45 -14.46
CA ALA A 264 -26.25 7.67 -13.66
C ALA A 264 -26.72 8.91 -14.44
N ASP A 265 -26.36 9.02 -15.73
CA ASP A 265 -26.82 10.11 -16.62
C ASP A 265 -28.32 10.00 -16.93
N LYS A 266 -28.80 8.78 -17.19
CA LYS A 266 -30.24 8.52 -17.44
C LYS A 266 -31.11 8.79 -16.21
N ASP A 267 -30.58 8.50 -15.03
CA ASP A 267 -31.23 8.80 -13.76
C ASP A 267 -31.23 10.31 -13.46
N GLY A 268 -30.12 10.99 -13.75
CA GLY A 268 -30.01 12.45 -13.63
C GLY A 268 -29.94 12.98 -12.20
N ARG A 269 -30.00 12.14 -11.15
CA ARG A 269 -29.83 12.60 -9.76
C ARG A 269 -28.38 12.73 -9.36
N LEU A 270 -27.46 11.92 -9.90
CA LEU A 270 -26.04 11.96 -9.56
C LEU A 270 -25.33 13.06 -10.35
N HIS A 271 -24.61 13.95 -9.68
CA HIS A 271 -23.91 15.07 -10.31
C HIS A 271 -22.42 15.09 -9.95
N THR A 272 -21.63 15.77 -10.79
CA THR A 272 -20.20 16.02 -10.50
C THR A 272 -20.04 16.76 -9.16
N GLY A 273 -19.11 16.29 -8.33
CA GLY A 273 -18.84 16.81 -6.99
C GLY A 273 -19.62 16.13 -5.86
N ASP A 274 -20.62 15.31 -6.19
CA ASP A 274 -21.37 14.54 -5.19
C ASP A 274 -20.46 13.54 -4.47
N LYS A 275 -20.68 13.35 -3.16
CA LYS A 275 -19.93 12.42 -2.31
C LYS A 275 -20.76 11.18 -2.01
N ILE A 276 -20.27 10.02 -2.39
CA ILE A 276 -20.89 8.73 -2.05
C ILE A 276 -20.38 8.33 -0.67
N ILE A 277 -21.29 8.12 0.28
CA ILE A 277 -20.97 7.79 1.67
C ILE A 277 -21.31 6.36 2.04
N ALA A 278 -22.27 5.73 1.36
CA ALA A 278 -22.59 4.32 1.56
C ALA A 278 -23.12 3.68 0.28
N VAL A 279 -22.91 2.38 0.14
CA VAL A 279 -23.36 1.58 -1.00
C VAL A 279 -24.15 0.38 -0.48
N GLY A 280 -25.34 0.14 -1.04
CA GLY A 280 -26.17 -1.02 -0.77
C GLY A 280 -26.47 -1.79 -2.05
N GLN A 281 -26.49 -3.12 -1.99
CA GLN A 281 -27.02 -3.95 -3.08
C GLN A 281 -28.56 -3.98 -3.02
N GLU A 282 -29.24 -4.49 -4.06
CA GLU A 282 -30.72 -4.55 -4.19
C GLU A 282 -31.49 -4.71 -2.85
N ASP A 283 -31.24 -5.81 -2.14
CA ASP A 283 -31.85 -6.13 -0.83
C ASP A 283 -30.82 -6.07 0.33
N GLY A 284 -29.65 -5.49 0.07
CA GLY A 284 -28.56 -5.44 1.04
C GLY A 284 -28.65 -4.25 1.99
N GLU A 285 -28.07 -4.39 3.17
CA GLU A 285 -27.83 -3.25 4.05
C GLU A 285 -26.80 -2.29 3.41
N PHE A 286 -26.88 -1.01 3.77
CA PHE A 286 -25.89 -0.03 3.36
C PHE A 286 -24.55 -0.31 4.05
N VAL A 287 -23.52 -0.51 3.25
CA VAL A 287 -22.13 -0.56 3.71
C VAL A 287 -21.57 0.86 3.68
N ASP A 288 -21.08 1.33 4.83
CA ASP A 288 -20.34 2.59 4.91
C ASP A 288 -19.02 2.47 4.14
N ILE A 289 -18.76 3.41 3.24
CA ILE A 289 -17.58 3.44 2.38
C ILE A 289 -16.65 4.62 2.67
N VAL A 290 -16.92 5.38 3.74
CA VAL A 290 -16.04 6.46 4.18
C VAL A 290 -14.68 5.87 4.59
N GLU A 291 -13.60 6.48 4.13
CA GLU A 291 -12.20 6.04 4.24
C GLU A 291 -11.86 4.70 3.57
N MET A 292 -12.79 4.09 2.85
CA MET A 292 -12.53 2.87 2.08
C MET A 292 -11.68 3.16 0.83
N LYS A 293 -10.81 2.22 0.44
CA LYS A 293 -10.03 2.32 -0.81
C LYS A 293 -10.97 2.46 -2.01
N LEU A 294 -10.62 3.35 -2.94
CA LEU A 294 -11.40 3.61 -4.15
C LEU A 294 -11.69 2.33 -4.95
N LYS A 295 -10.73 1.41 -5.04
CA LYS A 295 -10.88 0.13 -5.77
C LYS A 295 -12.01 -0.72 -5.18
N ASP A 296 -12.09 -0.81 -3.86
CA ASP A 296 -13.13 -1.59 -3.17
C ASP A 296 -14.50 -0.94 -3.30
N VAL A 297 -14.57 0.39 -3.20
CA VAL A 297 -15.80 1.14 -3.44
C VAL A 297 -16.32 0.92 -4.85
N VAL A 298 -15.43 1.03 -5.84
CA VAL A 298 -15.77 0.78 -7.25
C VAL A 298 -16.28 -0.65 -7.42
N ARG A 299 -15.71 -1.65 -6.74
CA ARG A 299 -16.18 -3.03 -6.78
C ARG A 299 -17.58 -3.19 -6.18
N LEU A 300 -17.89 -2.51 -5.07
CA LEU A 300 -19.24 -2.51 -4.48
C LEU A 300 -20.28 -1.84 -5.38
N ILE A 301 -19.88 -0.82 -6.14
CA ILE A 301 -20.78 -0.08 -7.05
C ILE A 301 -20.99 -0.84 -8.36
N ARG A 302 -20.00 -1.63 -8.80
CA ARG A 302 -20.11 -2.47 -9.99
C ARG A 302 -21.07 -3.64 -9.73
N GLY A 303 -21.81 -3.99 -10.77
CA GLY A 303 -22.79 -5.06 -10.75
C GLY A 303 -23.10 -5.51 -12.17
N LYS A 304 -23.73 -6.67 -12.29
CA LYS A 304 -24.14 -7.19 -13.60
C LYS A 304 -25.13 -6.23 -14.25
N SER A 305 -25.08 -6.09 -15.56
CA SER A 305 -26.07 -5.27 -16.29
C SER A 305 -27.50 -5.69 -15.91
N GLY A 306 -28.27 -4.74 -15.38
CA GLY A 306 -29.65 -4.95 -14.91
C GLY A 306 -29.80 -5.14 -13.40
N SER A 307 -28.72 -5.29 -12.63
CA SER A 307 -28.78 -5.24 -11.17
C SER A 307 -28.90 -3.80 -10.67
N VAL A 308 -29.67 -3.59 -9.60
CA VAL A 308 -29.81 -2.27 -8.96
C VAL A 308 -28.79 -2.11 -7.83
N VAL A 309 -28.19 -0.91 -7.73
CA VAL A 309 -27.30 -0.53 -6.63
C VAL A 309 -27.80 0.74 -5.99
N LYS A 310 -27.86 0.76 -4.67
CA LYS A 310 -28.34 1.90 -3.89
C LYS A 310 -27.15 2.71 -3.41
N LEU A 311 -27.13 4.00 -3.71
CA LEU A 311 -26.08 4.92 -3.31
C LEU A 311 -26.63 5.92 -2.31
N LYS A 312 -26.02 5.99 -1.12
CA LYS A 312 -26.27 7.10 -0.20
C LYS A 312 -25.30 8.22 -0.55
N VAL A 313 -25.83 9.35 -1.00
CA VAL A 313 -25.07 10.45 -1.58
C VAL A 313 -25.30 11.73 -0.81
N LYS A 314 -24.22 12.43 -0.52
CA LYS A 314 -24.23 13.80 -0.01
C LYS A 314 -23.89 14.76 -1.14
N LYS A 315 -24.79 15.71 -1.39
CA LYS A 315 -24.63 16.70 -2.46
C LYS A 315 -23.44 17.64 -2.24
N ALA A 316 -22.85 18.10 -3.33
CA ALA A 316 -21.71 19.03 -3.32
C ALA A 316 -22.04 20.39 -2.68
N ASP A 317 -23.26 20.90 -2.87
CA ASP A 317 -23.78 22.17 -2.33
C ASP A 317 -24.18 22.09 -0.84
N GLY A 318 -24.11 20.91 -0.25
CA GLY A 318 -24.47 20.65 1.14
C GLY A 318 -25.95 20.29 1.31
N GLY A 319 -26.23 19.42 2.27
CA GLY A 319 -27.57 18.90 2.53
C GLY A 319 -27.53 17.56 3.26
N ASP A 320 -28.72 17.09 3.64
CA ASP A 320 -28.86 15.75 4.21
C ASP A 320 -28.59 14.68 3.14
N PRO A 321 -27.95 13.55 3.50
CA PRO A 321 -27.69 12.49 2.55
C PRO A 321 -28.99 11.93 1.97
N ALA A 322 -29.06 11.82 0.65
CA ALA A 322 -30.17 11.21 -0.07
C ALA A 322 -29.80 9.82 -0.57
N VAL A 323 -30.80 8.95 -0.75
CA VAL A 323 -30.61 7.62 -1.33
C VAL A 323 -31.03 7.64 -2.80
N TYR A 324 -30.12 7.19 -3.67
CA TYR A 324 -30.36 6.98 -5.10
C TYR A 324 -30.39 5.47 -5.37
N GLU A 325 -31.27 5.03 -6.25
CA GLU A 325 -31.47 3.62 -6.68
C GLU A 325 -31.43 3.54 -8.19
#